data_AF-A0A8H5P822-F1
#
_entry.id   AF-A0A8H5P822-F1
#
_cell.length_a   1.000
_cell.length_b   1.000
_cell.length_c   1.000
_cell.angle_alpha   90.00
_cell.angle_beta   90.00
_cell.angle_gamma   90.00
#
_symmetry.space_group_name_H-M   'P 1'
#
loop_
_entity.id
_entity.type
_entity.pdbx_description
1 polymer ?
#
loop_
_entity_poly.entity_id
_entity_poly.type
_entity_poly.pdbx_seq_one_letter_code
_entity_poly.pdbx_strand_id
1 'polypeptide(L)'
;MASDTEKPSSQAENEVLQLVAELDKRRILPIAERIEKRGIRQFLQKAQSGVQYRQLQSEKFKIWLESCPFTASTSRIQNWTCATTVKLIHWASEARWKYAEQLRTLLKLDESQSQAWLDNLHKVARYHSAIKSMVKFAVKEPGIFVEIGIRPINAPDPRRFKLPNGEAPLLAIVERLLGKDTNSTMEKLEKHLGTPHVESRLRRACPPNLTLHAEMQMVVFYEGKPGLAPHLRLIGTSKKACFLCDKYLRHHPLRLQASACHQKIYPSWMPPPYYNVQGNSAQLPFINLSRDIEKLTRQDLKASLTAPPRPPNYDSTAGPSLTLTATVPTELRSLQITQAKSTGQDESSSEDSD
;
A
#
# COMPACT_ATOMS: atom_id res chain seq x y z
N MET A 1 7.81 -38.27 -19.57
CA MET A 1 8.19 -36.98 -20.18
C MET A 1 6.91 -36.19 -20.40
N ALA A 2 6.51 -35.36 -19.44
CA ALA A 2 5.43 -34.40 -19.68
C ALA A 2 6.03 -33.30 -20.57
N SER A 3 5.37 -32.95 -21.67
CA SER A 3 5.83 -31.87 -22.51
C SER A 3 5.72 -30.56 -21.73
N ASP A 4 6.86 -29.96 -21.37
CA ASP A 4 6.94 -28.60 -20.87
C ASP A 4 6.62 -27.63 -22.02
N THR A 5 5.34 -27.57 -22.40
CA THR A 5 4.83 -26.49 -23.24
C THR A 5 4.66 -25.26 -22.36
N GLU A 6 5.39 -24.20 -22.67
CA GLU A 6 5.24 -22.89 -22.02
C GLU A 6 3.76 -22.48 -22.06
N LYS A 7 3.15 -22.31 -20.87
CA LYS A 7 1.75 -21.90 -20.76
C LYS A 7 1.59 -20.46 -21.26
N PRO A 8 0.51 -20.12 -21.99
CA PRO A 8 0.20 -18.74 -22.34
C PRO A 8 0.08 -17.85 -21.10
N SER A 9 0.56 -16.61 -21.19
CA SER A 9 0.56 -15.66 -20.05
C SER A 9 -0.85 -15.41 -19.52
N SER A 10 -1.85 -15.39 -20.39
CA SER A 10 -3.26 -15.22 -20.02
C SER A 10 -3.82 -16.40 -19.20
N GLN A 11 -3.40 -17.63 -19.52
CA GLN A 11 -3.78 -18.81 -18.73
C GLN A 11 -3.11 -18.78 -17.36
N ALA A 12 -1.81 -18.45 -17.30
CA ALA A 12 -1.09 -18.33 -16.04
C ALA A 12 -1.67 -17.23 -15.12
N GLU A 13 -2.07 -16.08 -15.68
CA GLU A 13 -2.76 -15.01 -14.95
C GLU A 13 -4.06 -15.50 -14.29
N ASN A 14 -4.86 -16.29 -15.00
CA ASN A 14 -6.12 -16.84 -14.49
C ASN A 14 -5.91 -17.91 -13.41
N GLU A 15 -4.97 -18.85 -13.62
CA GLU A 15 -4.64 -19.89 -12.63
C GLU A 15 -4.14 -19.26 -11.31
N VAL A 16 -3.23 -18.28 -11.41
CA VAL A 16 -2.71 -17.55 -10.25
C VAL A 16 -3.82 -16.74 -9.57
N LEU A 17 -4.72 -16.11 -10.32
CA LEU A 17 -5.83 -15.37 -9.76
C LEU A 17 -6.81 -16.26 -8.98
N GLN A 18 -7.11 -17.46 -9.47
CA GLN A 18 -7.93 -18.42 -8.74
C GLN A 18 -7.25 -18.85 -7.44
N LEU A 19 -5.96 -19.15 -7.49
CA LEU A 19 -5.19 -19.52 -6.30
C LEU A 19 -5.17 -18.39 -5.26
N VAL A 20 -4.92 -17.15 -5.68
CA VAL A 20 -4.92 -15.97 -4.81
C VAL A 20 -6.32 -15.70 -4.24
N ALA A 21 -7.37 -15.83 -5.05
CA ALA A 21 -8.75 -15.63 -4.58
C ALA A 21 -9.14 -16.65 -3.49
N GLU A 22 -8.65 -17.88 -3.58
CA GLU A 22 -8.89 -18.91 -2.55
C GLU A 22 -8.05 -18.65 -1.30
N LEU A 23 -6.73 -18.43 -1.44
CA LEU A 23 -5.82 -18.21 -0.31
C LEU A 23 -6.15 -16.95 0.49
N ASP A 24 -6.49 -15.85 -0.19
CA ASP A 24 -6.78 -14.55 0.43
C ASP A 24 -8.28 -14.29 0.63
N LYS A 25 -9.14 -15.32 0.48
CA LYS A 25 -10.59 -15.23 0.67
C LYS A 25 -10.98 -14.57 2.00
N ARG A 26 -10.30 -14.94 3.09
CA ARG A 26 -10.51 -14.38 4.44
C ARG A 26 -10.21 -12.87 4.54
N ARG A 27 -9.45 -12.31 3.61
CA ARG A 27 -9.15 -10.88 3.52
C ARG A 27 -10.07 -10.16 2.54
N ILE A 28 -10.41 -10.81 1.42
CA ILE A 28 -11.23 -10.23 0.36
C ILE A 28 -12.69 -10.09 0.78
N LEU A 29 -13.29 -11.13 1.37
CA LEU A 29 -14.72 -11.11 1.72
C LEU A 29 -15.10 -10.01 2.74
N PRO A 30 -14.32 -9.75 3.81
CA PRO A 30 -14.60 -8.60 4.69
C PRO A 30 -14.45 -7.23 4.02
N ILE A 31 -13.67 -7.13 2.93
CA ILE A 31 -13.64 -5.91 2.11
C ILE A 31 -14.94 -5.83 1.30
N ALA A 32 -15.38 -6.93 0.68
CA ALA A 32 -16.64 -7.00 -0.05
C ALA A 32 -17.85 -6.64 0.82
N GLU A 33 -17.93 -7.16 2.05
CA GLU A 33 -18.97 -6.77 3.02
C GLU A 33 -18.96 -5.27 3.32
N ARG A 34 -17.78 -4.66 3.44
CA ARG A 34 -17.68 -3.22 3.65
C ARG A 34 -18.10 -2.43 2.42
N ILE A 35 -17.86 -2.94 1.20
CA ILE A 35 -18.35 -2.33 -0.04
C ILE A 35 -19.88 -2.37 -0.05
N GLU A 36 -20.48 -3.52 0.29
CA GLU A 36 -21.94 -3.68 0.37
C GLU A 36 -22.57 -2.76 1.40
N LYS A 37 -22.06 -2.79 2.64
CA LYS A 37 -22.54 -1.95 3.75
C LYS A 37 -22.41 -0.45 3.47
N ARG A 38 -21.46 -0.03 2.63
CA ARG A 38 -21.22 1.37 2.26
C ARG A 38 -22.01 1.84 1.04
N GLY A 39 -22.98 1.05 0.57
CA GLY A 39 -24.02 1.56 -0.29
C GLY A 39 -23.90 1.22 -1.78
N ILE A 40 -23.03 0.28 -2.17
CA ILE A 40 -22.84 -0.04 -3.60
C ILE A 40 -24.16 -0.43 -4.30
N ARG A 41 -25.05 -1.18 -3.63
CA ARG A 41 -26.32 -1.62 -4.23
C ARG A 41 -27.24 -0.44 -4.48
N GLN A 42 -27.37 0.45 -3.50
CA GLN A 42 -28.17 1.66 -3.61
C GLN A 42 -27.64 2.58 -4.71
N PHE A 43 -26.31 2.72 -4.79
CA PHE A 43 -25.65 3.47 -5.87
C PHE A 43 -25.99 2.88 -7.24
N LEU A 44 -25.84 1.56 -7.43
CA LEU A 44 -26.12 0.90 -8.71
C LEU A 44 -27.59 1.00 -9.11
N GLN A 45 -28.52 0.81 -8.16
CA GLN A 45 -29.96 0.95 -8.41
C GLN A 45 -30.32 2.37 -8.88
N LYS A 46 -29.80 3.40 -8.22
CA LYS A 46 -29.98 4.80 -8.64
C LYS A 46 -29.33 5.09 -10.00
N ALA A 47 -28.12 4.58 -10.20
CA ALA A 47 -27.38 4.77 -11.44
C ALA A 47 -28.09 4.13 -12.64
N GLN A 48 -28.82 3.03 -12.46
CA GLN A 48 -29.58 2.35 -13.53
C GLN A 48 -30.94 3.02 -13.83
N SER A 49 -31.57 3.67 -12.85
CA SER A 49 -32.87 4.33 -13.02
C SER A 49 -32.78 5.77 -13.51
N GLY A 50 -31.63 6.43 -13.36
CA GLY A 50 -31.43 7.83 -13.74
C GLY A 50 -31.46 8.09 -15.26
N VAL A 51 -32.07 9.20 -15.68
CA VAL A 51 -32.16 9.62 -17.10
C VAL A 51 -30.76 9.72 -17.76
N GLN A 52 -29.75 10.11 -16.98
CA GLN A 52 -28.35 10.22 -17.42
C GLN A 52 -27.67 8.86 -17.69
N TYR A 53 -28.17 7.75 -17.14
CA TYR A 53 -27.75 6.38 -17.49
C TYR A 53 -27.91 6.11 -18.99
N ARG A 54 -29.02 6.60 -19.56
CA ARG A 54 -29.37 6.37 -20.96
C ARG A 54 -28.58 7.25 -21.92
N GLN A 55 -28.08 8.40 -21.47
CA GLN A 55 -27.42 9.40 -22.32
C GLN A 55 -25.88 9.37 -22.27
N LEU A 56 -25.27 8.93 -21.16
CA LEU A 56 -23.82 9.12 -20.92
C LEU A 56 -22.96 7.87 -21.12
N GLN A 57 -23.52 6.70 -21.42
CA GLN A 57 -22.80 5.43 -21.24
C GLN A 57 -22.74 4.56 -22.49
N SER A 58 -21.52 4.14 -22.85
CA SER A 58 -21.29 3.10 -23.86
C SER A 58 -21.99 1.80 -23.47
N GLU A 59 -22.41 1.02 -24.46
CA GLU A 59 -23.05 -0.29 -24.24
C GLU A 59 -22.18 -1.22 -23.37
N LYS A 60 -20.86 -1.17 -23.55
CA LYS A 60 -19.90 -1.93 -22.74
C LYS A 60 -19.93 -1.58 -21.25
N PHE A 61 -20.21 -0.32 -20.90
CA PHE A 61 -20.31 0.12 -19.51
C PHE A 61 -21.62 -0.33 -18.86
N LYS A 62 -22.73 -0.35 -19.62
CA LYS A 62 -24.02 -0.87 -19.14
C LYS A 62 -23.93 -2.35 -18.82
N ILE A 63 -23.41 -3.15 -19.76
CA ILE A 63 -23.14 -4.59 -19.56
C ILE A 63 -22.26 -4.79 -18.32
N TRP A 64 -21.23 -3.97 -18.14
CA TRP A 64 -20.36 -4.05 -16.97
C TRP A 64 -21.11 -3.77 -15.65
N LEU A 65 -21.96 -2.74 -15.59
CA LEU A 65 -22.77 -2.44 -14.41
C LEU A 65 -23.72 -3.60 -14.07
N GLU A 66 -24.34 -4.20 -15.09
CA GLU A 66 -25.27 -5.34 -14.94
C GLU A 66 -24.55 -6.61 -14.48
N SER A 67 -23.29 -6.79 -14.88
CA SER A 67 -22.44 -7.91 -14.44
C SER A 67 -21.94 -7.82 -12.99
N CYS A 68 -22.38 -6.82 -12.22
CA CYS A 68 -21.93 -6.59 -10.86
C CYS A 68 -22.18 -7.81 -9.95
N PRO A 69 -21.12 -8.36 -9.29
CA PRO A 69 -21.27 -9.54 -8.43
C PRO A 69 -22.20 -9.33 -7.23
N PHE A 70 -22.33 -8.09 -6.75
CA PHE A 70 -23.24 -7.77 -5.66
C PHE A 70 -24.70 -7.97 -6.10
N THR A 71 -25.09 -7.53 -7.30
CA THR A 71 -26.48 -7.71 -7.78
C THR A 71 -26.76 -9.10 -8.32
N ALA A 72 -25.75 -9.77 -8.89
CA ALA A 72 -25.90 -11.10 -9.50
C ALA A 72 -25.92 -12.27 -8.50
N SER A 73 -25.30 -12.15 -7.32
CA SER A 73 -25.27 -13.21 -6.32
C SER A 73 -26.38 -13.07 -5.28
N THR A 74 -27.21 -14.10 -5.15
CA THR A 74 -28.22 -14.22 -4.06
C THR A 74 -27.63 -14.75 -2.76
N SER A 75 -26.45 -15.38 -2.80
CA SER A 75 -25.77 -15.87 -1.60
C SER A 75 -25.17 -14.74 -0.76
N ARG A 76 -25.18 -14.92 0.57
CA ARG A 76 -24.47 -14.05 1.52
C ARG A 76 -22.97 -13.97 1.16
N ILE A 77 -22.36 -12.79 1.33
CA ILE A 77 -20.95 -12.55 0.96
C ILE A 77 -20.00 -13.54 1.62
N GLN A 78 -20.25 -13.97 2.86
CA GLN A 78 -19.40 -14.95 3.55
C GLN A 78 -19.31 -16.29 2.81
N ASN A 79 -20.33 -16.62 2.03
CA ASN A 79 -20.47 -17.89 1.32
C ASN A 79 -20.08 -17.79 -0.16
N TRP A 80 -19.53 -16.65 -0.60
CA TRP A 80 -19.09 -16.51 -1.99
C TRP A 80 -18.05 -17.55 -2.35
N THR A 81 -18.22 -18.15 -3.53
CA THR A 81 -17.29 -19.15 -4.08
C THR A 81 -16.00 -18.46 -4.57
N CYS A 82 -14.97 -19.26 -4.85
CA CYS A 82 -13.77 -18.75 -5.52
C CYS A 82 -14.13 -18.06 -6.84
N ALA A 83 -15.01 -18.66 -7.64
CA ALA A 83 -15.48 -18.08 -8.90
C ALA A 83 -16.15 -16.71 -8.71
N THR A 84 -17.02 -16.53 -7.71
CA THR A 84 -17.63 -15.22 -7.41
C THR A 84 -16.58 -14.21 -6.93
N THR A 85 -15.58 -14.67 -6.16
CA THR A 85 -14.47 -13.82 -5.69
C THR A 85 -13.59 -13.35 -6.84
N VAL A 86 -13.27 -14.23 -7.80
CA VAL A 86 -12.55 -13.90 -9.03
C VAL A 86 -13.34 -12.90 -9.88
N LYS A 87 -14.66 -13.11 -10.04
CA LYS A 87 -15.55 -12.15 -10.72
C LYS A 87 -15.52 -10.78 -10.05
N LEU A 88 -15.53 -10.72 -8.71
CA LEU A 88 -15.36 -9.46 -7.97
C LEU A 88 -14.03 -8.78 -8.29
N ILE A 89 -12.92 -9.52 -8.30
CA ILE A 89 -11.61 -8.96 -8.56
C ILE A 89 -11.53 -8.37 -9.98
N HIS A 90 -12.03 -9.08 -11.00
CA HIS A 90 -12.10 -8.56 -12.36
C HIS A 90 -13.00 -7.34 -12.47
N TRP A 91 -14.21 -7.42 -11.92
CA TRP A 91 -15.18 -6.31 -11.97
C TRP A 91 -14.63 -5.05 -11.28
N ALA A 92 -13.99 -5.21 -10.13
CA ALA A 92 -13.30 -4.14 -9.41
C ALA A 92 -12.13 -3.55 -10.21
N SER A 93 -11.42 -4.38 -10.97
CA SER A 93 -10.36 -3.92 -11.86
C SER A 93 -10.91 -3.06 -12.99
N GLU A 94 -11.98 -3.48 -13.65
CA GLU A 94 -12.60 -2.68 -14.70
C GLU A 94 -13.14 -1.34 -14.15
N ALA A 95 -13.75 -1.32 -12.96
CA ALA A 95 -14.12 -0.07 -12.30
C ALA A 95 -12.94 0.91 -12.19
N ARG A 96 -11.77 0.41 -11.77
CA ARG A 96 -10.62 1.26 -11.46
C ARG A 96 -9.84 1.72 -12.68
N TRP A 97 -9.67 0.87 -13.68
CA TRP A 97 -8.73 1.14 -14.80
C TRP A 97 -9.41 1.35 -16.14
N LYS A 98 -10.64 0.85 -16.33
CA LYS A 98 -11.37 0.95 -17.60
C LYS A 98 -12.49 2.00 -17.53
N TYR A 99 -13.18 2.06 -16.39
CA TYR A 99 -14.40 2.85 -16.24
C TYR A 99 -14.32 3.94 -15.17
N ALA A 100 -13.10 4.35 -14.79
CA ALA A 100 -12.89 5.31 -13.71
C ALA A 100 -13.55 6.68 -13.98
N GLU A 101 -13.47 7.18 -15.21
CA GLU A 101 -14.07 8.47 -15.58
C GLU A 101 -15.60 8.41 -15.57
N GLN A 102 -16.18 7.34 -16.13
CA GLN A 102 -17.61 7.10 -16.13
C GLN A 102 -18.16 7.01 -14.69
N LEU A 103 -17.46 6.28 -13.81
CA LEU A 103 -17.82 6.18 -12.40
C LEU A 103 -17.68 7.51 -11.66
N ARG A 104 -16.63 8.30 -11.93
CA ARG A 104 -16.46 9.64 -11.34
C ARG A 104 -17.60 10.57 -11.75
N THR A 105 -18.00 10.55 -13.01
CA THR A 105 -19.13 11.36 -13.51
C THR A 105 -20.42 10.97 -12.82
N LEU A 106 -20.71 9.67 -12.67
CA LEU A 106 -21.90 9.21 -11.94
C LEU A 106 -21.87 9.58 -10.45
N LEU A 107 -20.71 9.49 -9.81
CA LEU A 107 -20.55 9.83 -8.39
C LEU A 107 -20.72 11.32 -8.10
N LYS A 108 -20.35 12.20 -9.03
CA LYS A 108 -20.60 13.66 -8.90
C LYS A 108 -22.09 14.01 -8.89
N LEU A 109 -22.91 13.15 -9.49
CA LEU A 109 -24.36 13.31 -9.55
C LEU A 109 -25.07 12.70 -8.33
N ASP A 110 -24.37 11.91 -7.52
CA ASP A 110 -24.92 11.35 -6.28
C ASP A 110 -24.71 12.34 -5.13
N GLU A 111 -25.81 12.90 -4.62
CA GLU A 111 -25.84 13.82 -3.48
C GLU A 111 -25.19 13.25 -2.22
N SER A 112 -25.11 11.91 -2.10
CA SER A 112 -24.47 11.27 -0.95
C SER A 112 -22.94 11.41 -0.92
N GLN A 113 -22.32 11.70 -2.08
CA GLN A 113 -20.87 11.82 -2.33
C GLN A 113 -19.96 10.75 -1.66
N SER A 114 -20.51 9.63 -1.20
CA SER A 114 -19.77 8.67 -0.41
C SER A 114 -18.92 7.77 -1.30
N GLN A 115 -17.68 8.20 -1.56
CA GLN A 115 -16.65 7.40 -2.26
C GLN A 115 -16.10 6.25 -1.39
N ALA A 116 -16.66 6.07 -0.20
CA ALA A 116 -16.20 5.15 0.82
C ALA A 116 -16.28 3.67 0.39
N TRP A 117 -17.23 3.31 -0.48
CA TRP A 117 -17.31 1.98 -1.08
C TRP A 117 -16.29 1.83 -2.23
N LEU A 118 -16.09 2.90 -3.02
CA LEU A 118 -15.18 2.91 -4.17
C LEU A 118 -13.72 2.70 -3.72
N ASP A 119 -13.31 3.31 -2.62
CA ASP A 119 -11.99 3.07 -2.03
C ASP A 119 -11.75 1.60 -1.66
N ASN A 120 -12.76 0.92 -1.14
CA ASN A 120 -12.66 -0.50 -0.81
C ASN A 120 -12.71 -1.36 -2.09
N LEU A 121 -13.50 -0.97 -3.09
CA LEU A 121 -13.49 -1.62 -4.39
C LEU A 121 -12.11 -1.52 -5.05
N HIS A 122 -11.49 -0.34 -5.01
CA HIS A 122 -10.13 -0.13 -5.48
C HIS A 122 -9.09 -0.96 -4.72
N LYS A 123 -9.32 -1.34 -3.45
CA LYS A 123 -8.46 -2.31 -2.75
C LYS A 123 -8.60 -3.71 -3.33
N VAL A 124 -9.82 -4.15 -3.66
CA VAL A 124 -10.04 -5.44 -4.30
C VAL A 124 -9.44 -5.48 -5.71
N ALA A 125 -9.58 -4.39 -6.46
CA ALA A 125 -9.00 -4.22 -7.79
C ALA A 125 -7.47 -4.50 -7.81
N ARG A 126 -6.76 -4.20 -6.71
CA ARG A 126 -5.30 -4.38 -6.63
C ARG A 126 -4.84 -5.82 -6.70
N TYR A 127 -5.68 -6.80 -6.38
CA TYR A 127 -5.34 -8.21 -6.55
C TYR A 127 -5.05 -8.50 -8.03
N HIS A 128 -5.94 -8.04 -8.94
CA HIS A 128 -5.77 -8.21 -10.37
C HIS A 128 -4.44 -7.63 -10.87
N SER A 129 -4.14 -6.38 -10.51
CA SER A 129 -2.92 -5.72 -10.96
C SER A 129 -1.64 -6.34 -10.37
N ALA A 130 -1.71 -6.84 -9.13
CA ALA A 130 -0.60 -7.55 -8.50
C ALA A 130 -0.30 -8.87 -9.19
N ILE A 131 -1.33 -9.65 -9.54
CA ILE A 131 -1.19 -10.93 -10.24
C ILE A 131 -0.57 -10.73 -11.61
N LYS A 132 -1.08 -9.77 -12.40
CA LYS A 132 -0.48 -9.42 -13.70
C LYS A 132 0.99 -9.04 -13.58
N SER A 133 1.32 -8.23 -12.58
CA SER A 133 2.71 -7.81 -12.34
C SER A 133 3.59 -9.01 -11.95
N MET A 134 3.07 -9.92 -11.13
CA MET A 134 3.78 -11.12 -10.68
C MET A 134 4.05 -12.09 -11.85
N VAL A 135 3.03 -12.39 -12.66
CA VAL A 135 3.18 -13.25 -13.84
C VAL A 135 4.13 -12.62 -14.86
N LYS A 136 3.96 -11.33 -15.15
CA LYS A 136 4.87 -10.59 -16.05
C LYS A 136 6.31 -10.60 -15.55
N PHE A 137 6.53 -10.49 -14.24
CA PHE A 137 7.86 -10.56 -13.66
C PHE A 137 8.45 -11.97 -13.72
N ALA A 138 7.64 -13.00 -13.45
CA ALA A 138 8.05 -14.40 -13.56
C ALA A 138 8.43 -14.78 -15.00
N VAL A 139 7.71 -14.26 -16.00
CA VAL A 139 8.06 -14.46 -17.42
C VAL A 139 9.35 -13.72 -17.78
N LYS A 140 9.55 -12.50 -17.27
CA LYS A 140 10.72 -11.69 -17.61
C LYS A 140 12.01 -12.18 -16.94
N GLU A 141 11.92 -12.55 -15.66
CA GLU A 141 13.07 -12.90 -14.82
C GLU A 141 12.81 -14.25 -14.11
N PRO A 142 12.66 -15.36 -14.86
CA PRO A 142 12.28 -16.64 -14.28
C PRO A 142 13.29 -17.12 -13.23
N GLY A 143 14.58 -16.82 -13.41
CA GLY A 143 15.65 -17.19 -12.48
C GLY A 143 15.45 -16.69 -11.04
N ILE A 144 14.72 -15.59 -10.84
CA ILE A 144 14.40 -15.07 -9.49
C ILE A 144 13.42 -16.01 -8.75
N PHE A 145 12.61 -16.76 -9.48
CA PHE A 145 11.56 -17.63 -8.93
C PHE A 145 11.99 -19.09 -8.77
N VAL A 146 13.16 -19.49 -9.29
CA VAL A 146 13.63 -20.89 -9.27
C VAL A 146 14.03 -21.35 -7.87
N GLU A 147 14.61 -20.46 -7.05
CA GLU A 147 15.17 -20.81 -5.73
C GLU A 147 14.59 -19.95 -4.59
N ILE A 148 13.26 -19.82 -4.55
CA ILE A 148 12.60 -19.08 -3.46
C ILE A 148 12.75 -19.85 -2.13
N GLY A 149 13.63 -19.36 -1.27
CA GLY A 149 13.78 -19.83 0.10
C GLY A 149 12.78 -19.16 1.05
N ILE A 150 11.88 -19.94 1.65
CA ILE A 150 10.98 -19.46 2.70
C ILE A 150 11.62 -19.71 4.07
N ARG A 151 11.86 -18.64 4.83
CA ARG A 151 12.35 -18.71 6.21
C ARG A 151 11.30 -18.13 7.16
N PRO A 152 10.60 -18.95 7.95
CA PRO A 152 9.70 -18.44 8.97
C PRO A 152 10.53 -17.75 10.06
N ILE A 153 10.11 -16.55 10.44
CA ILE A 153 10.69 -15.79 11.55
C ILE A 153 9.55 -15.48 12.51
N ASN A 154 9.73 -15.83 13.77
CA ASN A 154 8.77 -15.47 14.81
C ASN A 154 8.95 -14.00 15.17
N ALA A 155 7.85 -13.25 15.17
CA ALA A 155 7.86 -11.90 15.68
C ALA A 155 8.22 -11.93 17.18
N PRO A 156 9.12 -11.08 17.66
CA PRO A 156 9.40 -10.95 19.08
C PRO A 156 8.15 -10.56 19.87
N ASP A 157 8.13 -10.94 21.15
CA ASP A 157 7.03 -10.57 22.04
C ASP A 157 6.88 -9.04 22.15
N PRO A 158 5.64 -8.52 22.18
CA PRO A 158 5.40 -7.11 22.42
C PRO A 158 6.01 -6.66 23.74
N ARG A 159 6.66 -5.49 23.74
CA ARG A 159 7.26 -4.92 24.95
C ARG A 159 6.32 -3.94 25.63
N ARG A 160 6.10 -4.10 26.92
CA ARG A 160 5.33 -3.13 27.72
C ARG A 160 6.03 -1.77 27.69
N PHE A 161 5.25 -0.72 27.47
CA PHE A 161 5.72 0.66 27.47
C PHE A 161 4.86 1.52 28.39
N LYS A 162 5.53 2.44 29.06
CA LYS A 162 4.91 3.51 29.85
C LYS A 162 5.58 4.82 29.47
N LEU A 163 4.78 5.86 29.34
CA LEU A 163 5.30 7.20 29.10
C LEU A 163 6.21 7.60 30.27
N PRO A 164 7.39 8.18 29.99
CA PRO A 164 8.22 8.78 31.03
C PRO A 164 7.53 10.03 31.61
N ASN A 165 8.00 10.53 32.75
CA ASN A 165 7.58 11.82 33.35
C ASN A 165 6.15 11.89 33.94
N GLY A 166 5.64 10.77 34.48
CA GLY A 166 4.48 10.77 35.39
C GLY A 166 3.21 11.37 34.78
N GLU A 167 2.72 12.47 35.37
CA GLU A 167 1.43 13.12 35.08
C GLU A 167 1.44 14.07 33.85
N ALA A 168 2.59 14.60 33.41
CA ALA A 168 2.67 15.57 32.31
C ALA A 168 3.78 15.25 31.27
N PRO A 169 3.70 14.10 30.57
CA PRO A 169 4.70 13.67 29.60
C PRO A 169 4.82 14.59 28.38
N LEU A 170 3.71 15.10 27.84
CA LEU A 170 3.74 16.00 26.69
C LEU A 170 4.43 17.31 27.06
N LEU A 171 4.05 17.92 28.19
CA LEU A 171 4.64 19.17 28.67
C LEU A 171 6.15 19.05 28.82
N ALA A 172 6.61 18.00 29.50
CA ALA A 172 8.04 17.75 29.69
C ALA A 172 8.79 17.54 28.35
N ILE A 173 8.16 16.90 27.37
CA ILE A 173 8.74 16.74 26.02
C ILE A 173 8.83 18.08 25.32
N VAL A 174 7.77 18.89 25.33
CA VAL A 174 7.76 20.21 24.68
C VAL A 174 8.79 21.13 25.35
N GLU A 175 8.91 21.09 26.67
CA GLU A 175 9.92 21.84 27.43
C GLU A 175 11.34 21.48 27.01
N ARG A 176 11.65 20.19 26.93
CA ARG A 176 12.94 19.71 26.43
C ARG A 176 13.20 20.10 24.97
N LEU A 177 12.15 20.19 24.15
CA LEU A 177 12.24 20.49 22.72
C LEU A 177 12.28 21.99 22.40
N LEU A 178 11.74 22.86 23.25
CA LEU A 178 11.55 24.28 22.90
C LEU A 178 11.96 25.24 24.01
N GLY A 179 12.13 24.77 25.24
CA GLY A 179 12.56 25.59 26.39
C GLY A 179 11.60 26.75 26.64
N LYS A 180 12.05 27.96 26.33
CA LYS A 180 11.29 29.20 26.62
C LYS A 180 9.95 29.29 25.88
N ASP A 181 9.80 28.64 24.72
CA ASP A 181 8.58 28.72 23.91
C ASP A 181 7.48 27.71 24.35
N THR A 182 7.66 27.02 25.48
CA THR A 182 6.80 25.89 25.90
C THR A 182 5.34 26.27 26.07
N ASN A 183 5.03 27.28 26.90
CA ASN A 183 3.65 27.64 27.21
C ASN A 183 2.89 28.10 25.94
N SER A 184 3.49 28.98 25.15
CA SER A 184 2.90 29.43 23.87
C SER A 184 2.69 28.26 22.89
N THR A 185 3.57 27.27 22.88
CA THR A 185 3.42 26.09 22.02
C THR A 185 2.30 25.18 22.50
N MET A 186 2.17 24.98 23.82
CA MET A 186 1.08 24.19 24.41
C MET A 186 -0.29 24.80 24.10
N GLU A 187 -0.45 26.12 24.23
CA GLU A 187 -1.67 26.84 23.85
C GLU A 187 -2.00 26.65 22.36
N LYS A 188 -0.98 26.76 21.49
CA LYS A 188 -1.14 26.52 20.04
C LYS A 188 -1.53 25.08 19.74
N LEU A 189 -0.99 24.09 20.47
CA LEU A 189 -1.35 22.68 20.34
C LEU A 189 -2.81 22.44 20.73
N GLU A 190 -3.27 23.01 21.84
CA GLU A 190 -4.67 22.91 22.28
C GLU A 190 -5.63 23.47 21.24
N LYS A 191 -5.30 24.66 20.71
CA LYS A 191 -6.07 25.30 19.62
C LYS A 191 -6.06 24.45 18.34
N HIS A 192 -4.89 23.98 17.91
CA HIS A 192 -4.76 23.18 16.69
C HIS A 192 -5.51 21.85 16.78
N LEU A 193 -5.51 21.22 17.95
CA LEU A 193 -6.16 19.94 18.18
C LEU A 193 -7.64 20.06 18.59
N GLY A 194 -8.11 21.28 18.84
CA GLY A 194 -9.48 21.59 19.26
C GLY A 194 -9.83 21.04 20.64
N THR A 195 -8.85 20.93 21.55
CA THR A 195 -9.09 20.39 22.89
C THR A 195 -8.06 20.91 23.91
N PRO A 196 -8.48 21.31 25.12
CA PRO A 196 -7.55 21.67 26.20
C PRO A 196 -6.90 20.43 26.86
N HIS A 197 -7.36 19.21 26.55
CA HIS A 197 -6.87 17.98 27.20
C HIS A 197 -5.82 17.25 26.34
N VAL A 198 -4.83 17.98 25.84
CA VAL A 198 -3.80 17.44 24.92
C VAL A 198 -2.97 16.31 25.52
N GLU A 199 -2.69 16.36 26.84
CA GLU A 199 -2.03 15.27 27.57
C GLU A 199 -2.85 13.98 27.55
N SER A 200 -4.15 14.07 27.85
CA SER A 200 -5.05 12.92 27.80
C SER A 200 -5.13 12.32 26.38
N ARG A 201 -5.10 13.17 25.36
CA ARG A 201 -5.05 12.74 23.96
C ARG A 201 -3.75 12.01 23.63
N LEU A 202 -2.59 12.50 24.09
CA LEU A 202 -1.32 11.78 23.95
C LEU A 202 -1.40 10.40 24.61
N ARG A 203 -1.84 10.32 25.87
CA ARG A 203 -1.95 9.05 26.61
C ARG A 203 -2.84 8.05 25.89
N ARG A 204 -3.98 8.49 25.35
CA ARG A 204 -4.89 7.63 24.58
C ARG A 204 -4.28 7.16 23.26
N ALA A 205 -3.43 7.98 22.64
CA ALA A 205 -2.72 7.64 21.41
C ALA A 205 -1.51 6.73 21.66
N CYS A 206 -0.98 6.69 22.89
CA CYS A 206 0.15 5.85 23.28
C CYS A 206 -0.31 4.44 23.66
N PRO A 207 0.07 3.42 22.89
CA PRO A 207 -0.30 2.04 23.19
C PRO A 207 0.51 1.51 24.37
N PRO A 208 -0.06 0.57 25.15
CA PRO A 208 0.62 -0.03 26.30
C PRO A 208 1.74 -1.00 25.90
N ASN A 209 1.73 -1.46 24.64
CA ASN A 209 2.68 -2.42 24.11
C ASN A 209 3.28 -1.91 22.80
N LEU A 210 4.61 -2.00 22.71
CA LEU A 210 5.36 -1.78 21.49
C LEU A 210 5.55 -3.10 20.74
N THR A 211 5.53 -3.03 19.42
CA THR A 211 5.62 -4.17 18.52
C THR A 211 6.69 -3.94 17.47
N LEU A 212 7.38 -5.03 17.11
CA LEU A 212 8.38 -5.01 16.06
C LEU A 212 7.70 -5.18 14.70
N HIS A 213 7.81 -4.17 13.85
CA HIS A 213 7.31 -4.24 12.48
C HIS A 213 8.13 -5.24 11.64
N ALA A 214 7.54 -5.75 10.56
CA ALA A 214 8.15 -6.77 9.71
C ALA A 214 9.50 -6.32 9.09
N GLU A 215 9.63 -5.05 8.71
CA GLU A 215 10.88 -4.50 8.18
C GLU A 215 12.01 -4.59 9.22
N MET A 216 11.69 -4.35 10.49
CA MET A 216 12.67 -4.43 11.57
C MET A 216 12.98 -5.89 11.93
N GLN A 217 12.04 -6.83 11.76
CA GLN A 217 12.32 -8.25 11.89
C GLN A 217 13.33 -8.73 10.82
N MET A 218 13.28 -8.17 9.61
CA MET A 218 14.31 -8.44 8.58
C MET A 218 15.68 -7.90 9.00
N VAL A 219 15.75 -6.70 9.58
CA VAL A 219 17.00 -6.16 10.13
C VAL A 219 17.60 -7.13 11.14
N VAL A 220 16.82 -7.50 12.17
CA VAL A 220 17.22 -8.45 13.22
C VAL A 220 17.73 -9.77 12.61
N PHE A 221 17.02 -10.31 11.62
CA PHE A 221 17.40 -11.55 10.98
C PHE A 221 18.79 -11.49 10.32
N TYR A 222 19.05 -10.42 9.55
CA TYR A 222 20.32 -10.26 8.83
C TYR A 222 21.46 -9.76 9.73
N GLU A 223 21.19 -9.01 10.78
CA GLU A 223 22.19 -8.68 11.80
C GLU A 223 22.72 -9.95 12.50
N GLY A 224 21.81 -10.87 12.85
CA GLY A 224 22.20 -12.15 13.43
C GLY A 224 22.79 -13.15 12.45
N LYS A 225 22.73 -12.88 11.13
CA LYS A 225 23.20 -13.76 10.05
C LYS A 225 23.83 -12.95 8.92
N PRO A 226 24.96 -12.27 9.16
CA PRO A 226 25.57 -11.38 8.17
C PRO A 226 25.94 -12.10 6.86
N GLY A 227 26.31 -13.39 6.93
CA GLY A 227 26.61 -14.21 5.73
C GLY A 227 25.39 -14.52 4.85
N LEU A 228 24.17 -14.24 5.31
CA LEU A 228 22.95 -14.36 4.51
C LEU A 228 22.44 -13.03 3.97
N ALA A 229 23.14 -11.92 4.23
CA ALA A 229 22.70 -10.60 3.77
C ALA A 229 22.54 -10.59 2.24
N PRO A 230 21.40 -10.13 1.71
CA PRO A 230 21.11 -10.23 0.29
C PRO A 230 21.99 -9.25 -0.50
N HIS A 231 22.41 -9.66 -1.70
CA HIS A 231 23.09 -8.78 -2.65
C HIS A 231 22.22 -7.56 -2.99
N LEU A 232 20.96 -7.81 -3.35
CA LEU A 232 19.96 -6.76 -3.49
C LEU A 232 19.33 -6.46 -2.13
N ARG A 233 19.72 -5.34 -1.54
CA ARG A 233 19.29 -4.90 -0.21
C ARG A 233 17.91 -4.22 -0.24
N LEU A 234 16.96 -4.80 -0.95
CA LEU A 234 15.60 -4.28 -1.12
C LEU A 234 14.61 -5.13 -0.31
N ILE A 235 13.77 -4.45 0.46
CA ILE A 235 12.66 -5.06 1.21
C ILE A 235 11.38 -4.89 0.40
N GLY A 236 10.84 -6.01 -0.06
CA GLY A 236 9.49 -6.10 -0.63
C GLY A 236 8.46 -6.42 0.45
N THR A 237 7.56 -5.48 0.74
CA THR A 237 6.49 -5.66 1.73
C THR A 237 5.11 -5.43 1.11
N SER A 238 4.09 -6.11 1.65
CA SER A 238 2.69 -5.96 1.21
C SER A 238 2.08 -4.58 1.56
N LYS A 239 2.76 -3.81 2.43
CA LYS A 239 2.49 -2.41 2.76
C LYS A 239 3.78 -1.60 2.59
N LYS A 240 3.68 -0.31 2.21
CA LYS A 240 4.82 0.61 2.22
C LYS A 240 5.39 0.65 3.64
N ALA A 241 6.67 0.94 3.78
CA ALA A 241 7.26 1.11 5.10
C ALA A 241 6.60 2.27 5.85
N CYS A 242 6.53 2.14 7.17
CA CYS A 242 6.15 3.27 8.00
C CYS A 242 7.27 4.29 8.09
N PHE A 243 6.94 5.51 8.55
CA PHE A 243 7.92 6.59 8.68
C PHE A 243 9.13 6.16 9.52
N LEU A 244 8.89 5.47 10.64
CA LEU A 244 9.94 5.04 11.56
C LEU A 244 10.80 3.91 10.98
N CYS A 245 10.19 2.90 10.33
CA CYS A 245 10.93 1.86 9.63
C CYS A 245 11.82 2.45 8.52
N ASP A 246 11.26 3.30 7.66
CA ASP A 246 11.99 3.92 6.54
C ASP A 246 13.17 4.77 7.03
N LYS A 247 12.95 5.63 8.04
CA LYS A 247 14.01 6.46 8.61
C LYS A 247 15.08 5.63 9.30
N TYR A 248 14.71 4.61 10.06
CA TYR A 248 15.67 3.73 10.72
C TYR A 248 16.56 3.00 9.71
N LEU A 249 15.97 2.43 8.66
CA LEU A 249 16.68 1.70 7.60
C LEU A 249 17.76 2.56 6.91
N ARG A 250 17.50 3.86 6.70
CA ARG A 250 18.48 4.79 6.11
C ARG A 250 19.74 4.99 6.96
N HIS A 251 19.59 4.91 8.28
CA HIS A 251 20.71 5.04 9.22
C HIS A 251 21.40 3.71 9.51
N HIS A 252 20.85 2.59 9.02
CA HIS A 252 21.31 1.26 9.37
C HIS A 252 22.49 0.79 8.49
N PRO A 253 23.56 0.20 9.06
CA PRO A 253 24.75 -0.22 8.30
C PRO A 253 24.48 -1.35 7.29
N LEU A 254 23.43 -2.15 7.50
CA LEU A 254 23.01 -3.15 6.50
C LEU A 254 22.55 -2.51 5.19
N ARG A 255 22.22 -1.21 5.14
CA ARG A 255 21.74 -0.50 3.95
C ARG A 255 20.55 -1.20 3.26
N LEU A 256 19.70 -1.84 4.06
CA LEU A 256 18.42 -2.37 3.60
C LEU A 256 17.50 -1.18 3.26
N GLN A 257 16.76 -1.27 2.16
CA GLN A 257 15.89 -0.21 1.67
C GLN A 257 14.47 -0.74 1.46
N ALA A 258 13.46 -0.02 1.92
CA ALA A 258 12.09 -0.30 1.53
C ALA A 258 11.79 0.33 0.16
N SER A 259 10.90 -0.28 -0.62
CA SER A 259 10.52 0.24 -1.94
C SER A 259 9.80 1.60 -1.89
N ALA A 260 9.08 1.88 -0.79
CA ALA A 260 8.39 3.14 -0.57
C ALA A 260 7.99 3.30 0.91
N CYS A 261 7.66 4.53 1.31
CA CYS A 261 7.17 4.87 2.64
C CYS A 261 5.79 5.56 2.57
N HIS A 262 4.84 5.17 3.43
CA HIS A 262 3.52 5.81 3.52
C HIS A 262 3.48 6.96 4.53
N GLN A 263 4.61 7.35 5.12
CA GLN A 263 4.75 8.53 6.00
C GLN A 263 3.90 8.53 7.29
N LYS A 264 3.28 7.40 7.65
CA LYS A 264 2.50 7.29 8.90
C LYS A 264 3.41 6.83 10.01
N ILE A 265 3.24 7.47 11.17
CA ILE A 265 3.92 7.13 12.41
C ILE A 265 3.03 6.16 13.17
N TYR A 266 3.58 5.04 13.61
CA TYR A 266 2.88 4.08 14.47
C TYR A 266 3.41 4.25 15.90
N PRO A 267 2.62 4.75 16.86
CA PRO A 267 3.06 4.91 18.24
C PRO A 267 3.43 3.60 18.94
N SER A 268 2.96 2.45 18.42
CA SER A 268 3.35 1.12 18.90
C SER A 268 4.69 0.65 18.35
N TRP A 269 5.38 1.42 17.52
CA TRP A 269 6.59 0.95 16.88
C TRP A 269 7.73 0.77 17.90
N MET A 270 8.49 -0.31 17.74
CA MET A 270 9.68 -0.60 18.53
C MET A 270 10.92 -0.66 17.62
N PRO A 271 12.09 -0.12 18.05
CA PRO A 271 13.34 -0.37 17.35
C PRO A 271 13.73 -1.87 17.43
N PRO A 272 14.51 -2.38 16.47
CA PRO A 272 15.01 -3.75 16.55
C PRO A 272 15.90 -3.93 17.79
N PRO A 273 15.80 -5.08 18.49
CA PRO A 273 16.80 -5.45 19.48
C PRO A 273 18.15 -5.59 18.79
N TYR A 274 19.20 -5.06 19.42
CA TYR A 274 20.53 -5.10 18.83
C TYR A 274 21.23 -6.44 19.11
N TYR A 275 21.83 -7.01 18.08
CA TYR A 275 22.91 -7.97 18.26
C TYR A 275 24.25 -7.22 18.34
N ASN A 276 25.18 -7.70 19.17
CA ASN A 276 26.54 -7.16 19.19
C ASN A 276 27.23 -7.54 17.87
N VAL A 277 27.15 -6.68 16.86
CA VAL A 277 27.93 -6.79 15.64
C VAL A 277 29.29 -6.15 15.90
N GLN A 278 30.39 -6.91 15.73
CA GLN A 278 31.74 -6.40 15.91
C GLN A 278 31.98 -5.18 15.01
N GLY A 279 32.52 -4.09 15.58
CA GLY A 279 32.94 -2.90 14.82
C GLY A 279 31.87 -1.82 14.61
N ASN A 280 30.63 -1.97 15.10
CA ASN A 280 29.62 -0.92 15.05
C ASN A 280 28.98 -0.67 16.42
N SER A 281 28.77 0.59 16.78
CA SER A 281 27.91 0.91 17.93
C SER A 281 26.47 0.61 17.53
N ALA A 282 25.99 -0.54 18.01
CA ALA A 282 24.63 -1.04 17.83
C ALA A 282 23.56 0.08 17.96
N GLN A 283 23.77 1.03 18.86
CA GLN A 283 22.79 2.09 19.15
C GLN A 283 22.80 3.29 18.18
N LEU A 284 23.84 3.45 17.35
CA LEU A 284 24.00 4.65 16.51
C LEU A 284 22.83 4.89 15.54
N PRO A 285 22.27 3.87 14.83
CA PRO A 285 21.12 4.09 13.96
C PRO A 285 19.91 4.65 14.69
N PHE A 286 19.68 4.18 15.92
CA PHE A 286 18.58 4.66 16.75
C PHE A 286 18.82 6.06 17.30
N ILE A 287 20.05 6.35 17.73
CA ILE A 287 20.42 7.71 18.17
C ILE A 287 20.21 8.71 17.01
N ASN A 288 20.64 8.36 15.79
CA ASN A 288 20.44 9.20 14.61
C ASN A 288 18.95 9.36 14.26
N LEU A 289 18.17 8.28 14.33
CA LEU A 289 16.72 8.34 14.20
C LEU A 289 16.08 9.28 15.22
N SER A 290 16.46 9.19 16.50
CA SER A 290 15.95 10.06 17.56
C SER A 290 16.27 11.53 17.28
N ARG A 291 17.50 11.85 16.84
CA ARG A 291 17.87 13.22 16.45
C ARG A 291 17.03 13.74 15.29
N ASP A 292 16.82 12.91 14.25
CA ASP A 292 15.99 13.27 13.10
C ASP A 292 14.54 13.56 13.52
N ILE A 293 13.96 12.70 14.35
CA ILE A 293 12.60 12.87 14.85
C ILE A 293 12.51 14.15 15.68
N GLU A 294 13.41 14.38 16.63
CA GLU A 294 13.39 15.59 17.45
C GLU A 294 13.54 16.86 16.61
N LYS A 295 14.43 16.85 15.60
CA LYS A 295 14.58 17.98 14.67
C LYS A 295 13.29 18.27 13.92
N LEU A 296 12.66 17.24 13.36
CA LEU A 296 11.39 17.38 12.63
C LEU A 296 10.26 17.83 13.55
N THR A 297 10.15 17.26 14.75
CA THR A 297 9.14 17.67 15.73
C THR A 297 9.31 19.13 16.14
N ARG A 298 10.55 19.60 16.36
CA ARG A 298 10.81 21.02 16.65
C ARG A 298 10.37 21.93 15.49
N GLN A 299 10.61 21.52 14.25
CA GLN A 299 10.19 22.26 13.05
C GLN A 299 8.66 22.30 12.92
N ASP A 300 7.99 21.16 13.06
CA ASP A 300 6.52 21.06 12.94
C ASP A 300 5.82 21.84 14.08
N LEU A 301 6.33 21.77 15.32
CA LEU A 301 5.80 22.55 16.44
C LEU A 301 5.93 24.07 16.22
N LYS A 302 7.00 24.52 15.58
CA LYS A 302 7.22 25.96 15.30
C LYS A 302 6.40 26.46 14.12
N ALA A 303 6.31 25.67 13.04
CA ALA A 303 5.81 26.15 11.75
C ALA A 303 4.42 25.65 11.37
N SER A 304 3.95 24.52 11.93
CA SER A 304 2.76 23.81 11.40
C SER A 304 1.53 23.88 12.31
N LEU A 305 1.63 24.41 13.53
CA LEU A 305 0.47 24.48 14.44
C LEU A 305 -0.62 25.46 13.98
N THR A 306 -0.29 26.38 13.07
CA THR A 306 -1.24 27.30 12.45
C THR A 306 -1.77 26.82 11.10
N ALA A 307 -1.14 25.78 10.52
CA ALA A 307 -1.57 25.21 9.25
C ALA A 307 -2.81 24.31 9.44
N PRO A 308 -3.67 24.17 8.42
CA PRO A 308 -4.76 23.20 8.47
C PRO A 308 -4.24 21.77 8.62
N PRO A 309 -4.98 20.87 9.30
CA PRO A 309 -4.59 19.48 9.44
C PRO A 309 -4.34 18.81 8.08
N ARG A 310 -3.26 18.04 7.98
CA ARG A 310 -2.98 17.25 6.78
C ARG A 310 -4.10 16.23 6.53
N PRO A 311 -4.53 16.02 5.28
CA PRO A 311 -5.49 14.97 4.97
C PRO A 311 -4.93 13.60 5.37
N PRO A 312 -5.80 12.66 5.78
CA PRO A 312 -5.37 11.33 6.20
C PRO A 312 -4.70 10.57 5.05
N ASN A 313 -3.51 10.02 5.30
CA ASN A 313 -2.82 9.16 4.35
C ASN A 313 -3.18 7.68 4.60
N TYR A 314 -3.75 7.02 3.59
CA TYR A 314 -4.12 5.61 3.68
C TYR A 314 -2.88 4.70 3.51
N ASP A 315 -2.56 3.93 4.55
CA ASP A 315 -1.47 2.94 4.59
C ASP A 315 -1.61 1.82 3.55
N SER A 316 -2.85 1.61 3.08
CA SER A 316 -3.23 0.58 2.13
C SER A 316 -3.06 1.01 0.67
N THR A 317 -2.35 2.11 0.41
CA THR A 317 -1.96 2.57 -0.95
C THR A 317 -0.70 1.89 -1.48
N ALA A 318 -0.19 0.88 -0.78
CA ALA A 318 1.01 0.11 -1.09
C ALA A 318 0.88 -0.84 -2.28
N GLY A 319 0.27 -0.39 -3.37
CA GLY A 319 0.56 -0.99 -4.65
C GLY A 319 1.91 -0.45 -5.08
N PRO A 320 2.61 -1.11 -6.01
CA PRO A 320 3.56 -0.37 -6.81
C PRO A 320 2.83 0.88 -7.33
N SER A 321 3.53 1.99 -7.55
CA SER A 321 3.02 3.01 -8.47
C SER A 321 2.96 2.32 -9.84
N LEU A 322 1.90 1.54 -10.06
CA LEU A 322 1.68 0.77 -11.26
C LEU A 322 1.32 1.80 -12.30
N THR A 323 2.34 2.20 -13.07
CA THR A 323 2.16 2.85 -14.36
C THR A 323 1.12 2.07 -15.16
N LEU A 324 0.35 2.76 -16.00
CA LEU A 324 -0.67 2.17 -16.89
C LEU A 324 -0.19 0.91 -17.65
N THR A 325 1.13 0.76 -17.83
CA THR A 325 1.81 -0.39 -18.43
C THR A 325 1.75 -1.71 -17.64
N ALA A 326 1.28 -1.72 -16.40
CA ALA A 326 1.16 -2.95 -15.60
C ALA A 326 -0.18 -3.68 -15.77
N THR A 327 -1.18 -3.07 -16.42
CA THR A 327 -2.49 -3.69 -16.68
C THR A 327 -2.58 -4.33 -18.07
N VAL A 328 -1.63 -4.02 -18.96
CA VAL A 328 -1.54 -4.57 -20.32
C VAL A 328 -1.05 -6.02 -20.27
N PRO A 329 -1.78 -6.98 -20.89
CA PRO A 329 -1.33 -8.37 -21.02
C PRO A 329 0.08 -8.48 -21.62
N THR A 330 0.87 -9.45 -21.16
CA THR A 330 2.27 -9.65 -21.60
C THR A 330 2.37 -9.85 -23.13
N GLU A 331 1.43 -10.59 -23.71
CA GLU A 331 1.36 -10.92 -25.15
C GLU A 331 1.21 -9.67 -26.04
N LEU A 332 0.47 -8.67 -25.56
CA LEU A 332 0.26 -7.40 -26.27
C LEU A 332 1.54 -6.56 -26.36
N ARG A 333 2.47 -6.72 -25.42
CA ARG A 333 3.75 -6.01 -25.45
C ARG A 333 4.73 -6.62 -26.43
N SER A 334 4.71 -7.95 -26.56
CA SER A 334 5.51 -8.69 -27.55
C SER A 334 5.10 -8.26 -28.96
N LEU A 335 3.79 -8.19 -29.24
CA LEU A 335 3.27 -7.73 -30.54
C LEU A 335 3.60 -6.25 -30.86
N GLN A 336 3.57 -5.36 -29.87
CA GLN A 336 3.94 -3.95 -30.06
C GLN A 336 5.43 -3.77 -30.37
N ILE A 337 6.30 -4.59 -29.78
CA ILE A 337 7.75 -4.57 -30.08
C ILE A 337 8.02 -5.15 -31.47
N THR A 338 7.26 -6.17 -31.89
CA THR A 338 7.36 -6.73 -33.24
C THR A 338 6.85 -5.75 -34.31
N GLN A 339 5.76 -5.02 -34.04
CA GLN A 339 5.25 -3.97 -34.94
C GLN A 339 6.17 -2.73 -35.02
N ALA A 340 6.86 -2.38 -33.94
CA ALA A 340 7.83 -1.29 -33.96
C ALA A 340 9.15 -1.66 -34.68
N LYS A 341 9.48 -2.96 -34.76
CA LYS A 341 10.62 -3.45 -35.55
C LYS A 341 10.28 -3.63 -37.03
N SER A 342 9.02 -3.84 -37.39
CA SER A 342 8.59 -3.98 -38.80
C SER A 342 8.39 -2.65 -39.53
N THR A 343 8.41 -1.51 -38.83
CA THR A 343 8.26 -0.17 -39.42
C THR A 343 9.57 0.62 -39.51
N GLY A 344 10.72 -0.04 -39.32
CA GLY A 344 12.04 0.59 -39.24
C GLY A 344 13.09 0.06 -40.23
N GLN A 345 12.66 -0.44 -41.39
CA GLN A 345 13.55 -0.72 -42.53
C GLN A 345 12.81 -0.35 -43.81
N ASP A 346 13.11 0.85 -44.30
CA ASP A 346 13.26 1.19 -45.72
C ASP A 346 13.37 2.71 -45.81
N GLU A 347 14.60 3.22 -45.86
CA GLU A 347 15.03 4.27 -46.80
C GLU A 347 16.57 4.30 -46.79
N SER A 348 17.13 3.54 -47.72
CA SER A 348 18.48 3.74 -48.23
C SER A 348 18.37 4.74 -49.38
N SER A 349 19.02 5.90 -49.27
CA SER A 349 19.63 6.54 -50.43
C SER A 349 20.87 7.34 -50.03
N SER A 350 21.93 7.05 -50.80
CA SER A 350 23.12 7.84 -51.10
C SER A 350 22.83 9.35 -51.24
N GLU A 351 23.75 10.29 -51.03
CA GLU A 351 25.01 10.51 -51.75
C GLU A 351 25.94 11.48 -50.99
N ASP A 352 27.20 11.49 -51.45
CA ASP A 352 28.38 12.23 -51.03
C ASP A 352 28.25 13.77 -50.96
N SER A 353 29.05 14.40 -50.09
CA SER A 353 30.15 15.34 -50.44
C SER A 353 30.37 16.42 -49.37
N ASP A 354 31.68 16.64 -49.12
CA ASP A 354 32.39 17.66 -48.33
C ASP A 354 32.39 17.61 -46.78
#